data_AF-A0A2T9ZGG9-F1
#
_entry.id   AF-A0A2T9ZGG9-F1
#
_cell.length_a   1.000
_cell.length_b   1.000
_cell.length_c   1.000
_cell.angle_alpha   90.00
_cell.angle_beta   90.00
_cell.angle_gamma   90.00
#
_symmetry.space_group_name_H-M   'P 1'
#
loop_
_entity.id
_entity.type
_entity.pdbx_description
1 polymer ?
#
loop_
_entity_poly.entity_id
_entity_poly.type
_entity_poly.pdbx_seq_one_letter_code
_entity_poly.pdbx_strand_id
1 'polypeptide(L)'
;MDDKLITLQRIHSVSFLGIASFSAVVGLFAILASSNLSLNSPLRRFSDFSFAILWKGMSSEHDKKLKEIKESLFKDVKGNVLEIGPGYGTSLKYLNLDNIENLVMAEPNKGLNEKLEMEGRRLGFEVIYIDENTGDLNAVVADSGSEDKKKGIQMLLYPGPIERNGKTAELIEKNGPYDTIISCTVLCSVDDVESTLEGIIELLKPGGKLYFIEHVSIKEPKSIRDKALYFAQRIIQPAGLIFNGNCHTTRHIGDTISSFKEWKSVHIEKYQEKNPGIVDKLYPIIYGPFGSSGRPESGGGPIETTCDFWKKSQISDLCFCIVSKSGNGIQRRYYKHLSECLSDDSLYVIYCLKYLMDRSECQEFEEINLWSDSGQHFKNTDYMYSACLDLPQILPSKKFKLNYFMENHGKSDVDGHFEVLSRWFKEIEKNMYLSLIEDLVSAFRKKAETYENISDNNRVYNFQIYRKDAIRGLRIRAKVSSGFRNYLSFYLGDGGLMACPLSLPDPSKYFNIGFRIKVKPDIRTNKYAPDRSNPLESDTDIMGSTSRNTQRIRVEMLRGIGVSLSI
;
A
#
# COMPACT_ATOMS: atom_id res chain seq x y z
N MET A 1 -79.93 -3.15 -12.53
CA MET A 1 -78.69 -3.78 -13.02
C MET A 1 -77.45 -3.01 -12.55
N ASP A 2 -77.65 -1.84 -11.92
CA ASP A 2 -76.62 -0.85 -11.61
C ASP A 2 -75.86 -1.11 -10.29
N ASP A 3 -76.49 -1.68 -9.27
CA ASP A 3 -75.82 -1.91 -7.98
C ASP A 3 -74.68 -2.94 -8.06
N LYS A 4 -74.80 -3.94 -8.95
CA LYS A 4 -73.73 -4.91 -9.20
C LYS A 4 -72.55 -4.28 -9.93
N LEU A 5 -72.80 -3.34 -10.83
CA LEU A 5 -71.76 -2.65 -11.61
C LEU A 5 -70.94 -1.71 -10.71
N ILE A 6 -71.61 -0.98 -9.83
CA ILE A 6 -70.97 -0.07 -8.86
C ILE A 6 -70.13 -0.84 -7.84
N THR A 7 -70.62 -2.01 -7.39
CA THR A 7 -69.89 -2.88 -6.46
C THR A 7 -68.63 -3.48 -7.11
N LEU A 8 -68.72 -3.93 -8.37
CA LEU A 8 -67.56 -4.39 -9.15
C LEU A 8 -66.55 -3.28 -9.37
N GLN A 9 -66.98 -2.06 -9.73
CA GLN A 9 -66.08 -0.92 -9.88
C GLN A 9 -65.37 -0.55 -8.57
N ARG A 10 -66.05 -0.63 -7.42
CA ARG A 10 -65.43 -0.42 -6.10
C ARG A 10 -64.42 -1.51 -5.74
N ILE A 11 -64.72 -2.77 -6.02
CA ILE A 11 -63.78 -3.88 -5.80
C ILE A 11 -62.54 -3.73 -6.69
N HIS A 12 -62.72 -3.39 -7.97
CA HIS A 12 -61.61 -3.15 -8.90
C HIS A 12 -60.76 -1.95 -8.49
N SER A 13 -61.35 -0.85 -8.02
CA SER A 13 -60.61 0.34 -7.59
C SER A 13 -59.88 0.14 -6.26
N VAL A 14 -60.46 -0.58 -5.28
CA VAL A 14 -59.77 -0.97 -4.05
C VAL A 14 -58.64 -1.96 -4.33
N SER A 15 -58.86 -2.92 -5.24
CA SER A 15 -57.83 -3.87 -5.68
C SER A 15 -56.70 -3.15 -6.43
N PHE A 16 -57.03 -2.16 -7.28
CA PHE A 16 -56.04 -1.36 -8.01
C PHE A 16 -55.24 -0.45 -7.07
N LEU A 17 -55.88 0.20 -6.08
CA LEU A 17 -55.16 0.94 -5.03
C LEU A 17 -54.27 0.03 -4.20
N GLY A 18 -54.73 -1.18 -3.87
CA GLY A 18 -53.94 -2.19 -3.15
C GLY A 18 -52.73 -2.68 -3.95
N ILE A 19 -52.89 -2.92 -5.25
CA ILE A 19 -51.81 -3.33 -6.15
C ILE A 19 -50.83 -2.17 -6.39
N ALA A 20 -51.31 -0.93 -6.55
CA ALA A 20 -50.47 0.25 -6.73
C ALA A 20 -49.68 0.60 -5.47
N SER A 21 -50.29 0.50 -4.29
CA SER A 21 -49.59 0.70 -3.01
C SER A 21 -48.58 -0.42 -2.73
N PHE A 22 -48.91 -1.68 -3.03
CA PHE A 22 -47.96 -2.79 -2.97
C PHE A 22 -46.80 -2.59 -3.96
N SER A 23 -47.08 -2.15 -5.18
CA SER A 23 -46.04 -1.88 -6.19
C SER A 23 -45.16 -0.68 -5.83
N ALA A 24 -45.72 0.36 -5.20
CA ALA A 24 -44.96 1.50 -4.70
C ALA A 24 -44.08 1.12 -3.51
N VAL A 25 -44.58 0.27 -2.60
CA VAL A 25 -43.79 -0.30 -1.51
C VAL A 25 -42.68 -1.18 -2.08
N VAL A 26 -42.98 -2.10 -3.00
CA VAL A 26 -41.95 -2.95 -3.66
C VAL A 26 -40.93 -2.08 -4.42
N GLY A 27 -41.36 -1.02 -5.10
CA GLY A 27 -40.50 -0.07 -5.79
C GLY A 27 -39.58 0.70 -4.83
N LEU A 28 -40.12 1.19 -3.71
CA LEU A 28 -39.34 1.84 -2.65
C LEU A 28 -38.35 0.85 -2.02
N PHE A 29 -38.77 -0.39 -1.77
CA PHE A 29 -37.91 -1.45 -1.25
C PHE A 29 -36.82 -1.86 -2.24
N ALA A 30 -37.10 -1.83 -3.55
CA ALA A 30 -36.11 -2.10 -4.60
C ALA A 30 -35.10 -0.95 -4.77
N ILE A 31 -35.54 0.30 -4.60
CA ILE A 31 -34.67 1.49 -4.58
C ILE A 31 -33.80 1.50 -3.31
N LEU A 32 -34.36 1.11 -2.16
CA LEU A 32 -33.59 0.95 -0.92
C LEU A 32 -32.60 -0.21 -1.03
N ALA A 33 -33.00 -1.34 -1.62
CA ALA A 33 -32.12 -2.49 -1.85
C ALA A 33 -30.90 -2.19 -2.76
N SER A 34 -30.99 -1.15 -3.59
CA SER A 34 -29.94 -0.74 -4.54
C SER A 34 -29.16 0.52 -4.12
N SER A 35 -29.50 1.15 -3.00
CA SER A 35 -28.84 2.36 -2.52
C SER A 35 -27.86 2.07 -1.38
N ASN A 36 -26.61 2.49 -1.55
CA ASN A 36 -25.65 2.57 -0.46
C ASN A 36 -26.05 3.73 0.47
N LEU A 37 -26.59 3.40 1.63
CA LEU A 37 -26.97 4.37 2.65
C LEU A 37 -25.72 4.83 3.39
N SER A 38 -25.30 6.08 3.15
CA SER A 38 -24.20 6.70 3.90
C SER A 38 -24.41 6.58 5.42
N LEU A 39 -23.32 6.30 6.14
CA LEU A 39 -23.20 6.29 7.60
C LEU A 39 -23.93 7.41 8.34
N ASN A 40 -24.00 8.62 7.77
CA ASN A 40 -24.63 9.77 8.41
C ASN A 40 -26.14 9.90 8.14
N SER A 41 -26.74 8.98 7.40
CA SER A 41 -28.17 9.04 7.07
C SER A 41 -29.06 8.72 8.29
N PRO A 42 -30.24 9.37 8.43
CA PRO A 42 -31.19 9.05 9.50
C PRO A 42 -31.61 7.58 9.51
N LEU A 43 -31.73 6.96 8.32
CA LEU A 43 -32.04 5.55 8.17
C LEU A 43 -30.93 4.65 8.72
N ARG A 44 -29.66 4.98 8.48
CA ARG A 44 -28.54 4.22 9.04
C ARG A 44 -28.51 4.30 10.56
N ARG A 45 -28.67 5.50 11.14
CA ARG A 45 -28.76 5.67 12.60
C ARG A 45 -29.89 4.86 13.22
N PHE A 46 -31.05 4.81 12.56
CA PHE A 46 -32.17 3.97 12.99
C PHE A 46 -31.84 2.47 12.89
N SER A 47 -31.16 2.05 11.84
CA SER A 47 -30.71 0.66 11.65
C SER A 47 -29.71 0.23 12.72
N ASP A 48 -28.72 1.07 13.03
CA ASP A 48 -27.72 0.80 14.06
C ASP A 48 -28.36 0.75 15.46
N PHE A 49 -29.31 1.66 15.74
CA PHE A 49 -30.09 1.64 16.98
C PHE A 49 -30.94 0.38 17.11
N SER A 50 -31.67 0.02 16.05
CA SER A 50 -32.49 -1.21 16.01
C SER A 50 -31.63 -2.45 16.19
N PHE A 51 -30.48 -2.49 15.53
CA PHE A 51 -29.52 -3.59 15.66
C PHE A 51 -28.99 -3.71 17.09
N ALA A 52 -28.63 -2.61 17.75
CA ALA A 52 -28.15 -2.65 19.14
C ALA A 52 -29.19 -3.27 20.10
N ILE A 53 -30.49 -2.99 19.89
CA ILE A 53 -31.58 -3.59 20.66
C ILE A 53 -31.71 -5.09 20.35
N LEU A 54 -31.74 -5.46 19.06
CA LEU A 54 -31.88 -6.86 18.65
C LEU A 54 -30.68 -7.71 19.10
N TRP A 55 -29.47 -7.18 18.98
CA TRP A 55 -28.23 -7.85 19.33
C TRP A 55 -28.15 -8.21 20.81
N LYS A 56 -28.77 -7.41 21.68
CA LYS A 56 -28.91 -7.70 23.12
C LYS A 56 -29.53 -9.08 23.38
N GLY A 57 -30.52 -9.48 22.59
CA GLY A 57 -31.20 -10.78 22.72
C GLY A 57 -30.59 -11.92 21.91
N MET A 58 -29.84 -11.60 20.85
CA MET A 58 -29.39 -12.59 19.86
C MET A 58 -27.90 -12.96 19.94
N SER A 59 -27.05 -12.06 20.47
CA SER A 59 -25.58 -12.21 20.46
C SER A 59 -25.09 -13.52 21.05
N SER A 60 -25.62 -13.95 22.20
CA SER A 60 -25.20 -15.20 22.85
C SER A 60 -25.54 -16.44 22.00
N GLU A 61 -26.69 -16.44 21.34
CA GLU A 61 -27.12 -17.59 20.55
C GLU A 61 -26.37 -17.64 19.22
N HIS A 62 -26.14 -16.48 18.60
CA HIS A 62 -25.28 -16.34 17.43
C HIS A 62 -23.84 -16.81 17.73
N ASP A 63 -23.29 -16.46 18.89
CA ASP A 63 -21.95 -16.90 19.28
C ASP A 63 -21.85 -18.41 19.51
N LYS A 64 -22.86 -19.03 20.15
CA LYS A 64 -22.91 -20.49 20.29
C LYS A 64 -22.90 -21.21 18.94
N LYS A 65 -23.66 -20.68 17.97
CA LYS A 65 -23.70 -21.23 16.60
C LYS A 65 -22.35 -21.19 15.91
N LEU A 66 -21.57 -20.12 16.13
CA LEU A 66 -20.26 -19.95 15.52
C LEU A 66 -19.11 -20.52 16.35
N LYS A 67 -19.39 -21.10 17.52
CA LYS A 67 -18.39 -21.57 18.47
C LYS A 67 -17.31 -22.46 17.84
N GLU A 68 -17.72 -23.52 17.14
CA GLU A 68 -16.78 -24.48 16.53
C GLU A 68 -15.88 -23.81 15.48
N ILE A 69 -16.43 -22.87 14.70
CA ILE A 69 -15.67 -22.10 13.71
C ILE A 69 -14.69 -21.18 14.43
N LYS A 70 -15.14 -20.40 15.41
CA LYS A 70 -14.29 -19.44 16.14
C LYS A 70 -13.15 -20.14 16.89
N GLU A 71 -13.42 -21.27 17.54
CA GLU A 71 -12.40 -22.09 18.22
C GLU A 71 -11.33 -22.59 17.24
N SER A 72 -11.74 -23.06 16.05
CA SER A 72 -10.80 -23.55 15.05
C SER A 72 -10.04 -22.44 14.33
N LEU A 73 -10.75 -21.36 13.98
CA LEU A 73 -10.26 -20.28 13.14
C LEU A 73 -9.36 -19.32 13.92
N PHE A 74 -9.72 -18.97 15.15
CA PHE A 74 -9.01 -17.97 15.93
C PHE A 74 -7.85 -18.51 16.76
N LYS A 75 -7.65 -19.84 16.82
CA LYS A 75 -6.50 -20.46 17.51
C LYS A 75 -5.13 -19.95 17.02
N ASP A 76 -5.06 -19.54 15.75
CA ASP A 76 -3.83 -19.10 15.07
C ASP A 76 -3.65 -17.58 15.07
N VAL A 77 -4.59 -16.82 15.66
CA VAL A 77 -4.51 -15.37 15.82
C VAL A 77 -3.37 -15.02 16.78
N LYS A 78 -2.51 -14.08 16.39
CA LYS A 78 -1.34 -13.66 17.18
C LYS A 78 -0.79 -12.29 16.78
N GLY A 79 0.10 -11.76 17.60
CA GLY A 79 0.86 -10.53 17.38
C GLY A 79 0.06 -9.28 17.75
N ASN A 80 0.25 -8.21 16.97
CA ASN A 80 -0.59 -7.02 17.03
C ASN A 80 -1.90 -7.28 16.28
N VAL A 81 -3.03 -7.24 16.99
CA VAL A 81 -4.33 -7.68 16.47
C VAL A 81 -5.34 -6.54 16.42
N LEU A 82 -6.02 -6.40 15.29
CA LEU A 82 -7.17 -5.52 15.12
C LEU A 82 -8.42 -6.37 14.87
N GLU A 83 -9.48 -6.16 15.65
CA GLU A 83 -10.81 -6.69 15.35
C GLU A 83 -11.74 -5.54 14.91
N ILE A 84 -12.32 -5.72 13.74
CA ILE A 84 -13.26 -4.78 13.13
C ILE A 84 -14.67 -5.26 13.46
N GLY A 85 -15.50 -4.35 13.97
CA GLY A 85 -16.88 -4.61 14.41
C GLY A 85 -17.00 -5.75 15.44
N PRO A 86 -16.31 -5.68 16.59
CA PRO A 86 -16.35 -6.72 17.61
C PRO A 86 -17.72 -6.88 18.29
N GLY A 87 -18.64 -5.91 18.14
CA GLY A 87 -19.95 -5.91 18.76
C GLY A 87 -19.87 -5.97 20.28
N TYR A 88 -20.26 -7.11 20.88
CA TYR A 88 -20.13 -7.35 22.33
C TYR A 88 -18.82 -8.02 22.74
N GLY A 89 -17.85 -8.16 21.83
CA GLY A 89 -16.56 -8.79 22.11
C GLY A 89 -16.62 -10.31 22.18
N THR A 90 -17.61 -10.93 21.53
CA THR A 90 -17.83 -12.40 21.63
C THR A 90 -16.66 -13.23 21.13
N SER A 91 -15.79 -12.67 20.29
CA SER A 91 -14.58 -13.30 19.78
C SER A 91 -13.47 -13.43 20.84
N LEU A 92 -13.44 -12.53 21.84
CA LEU A 92 -12.33 -12.40 22.81
C LEU A 92 -12.01 -13.71 23.54
N LYS A 93 -13.02 -14.48 23.93
CA LYS A 93 -12.85 -15.75 24.67
C LYS A 93 -12.27 -16.89 23.84
N TYR A 94 -12.20 -16.73 22.51
CA TYR A 94 -11.60 -17.72 21.60
C TYR A 94 -10.16 -17.37 21.24
N LEU A 95 -9.67 -16.18 21.62
CA LEU A 95 -8.30 -15.77 21.38
C LEU A 95 -7.36 -16.41 22.40
N ASN A 96 -6.22 -16.89 21.93
CA ASN A 96 -5.14 -17.27 22.82
C ASN A 96 -4.37 -16.01 23.25
N LEU A 97 -4.70 -15.48 24.42
CA LEU A 97 -4.11 -14.25 24.95
C LEU A 97 -2.59 -14.34 25.23
N ASP A 98 -1.97 -15.53 25.24
CA ASP A 98 -0.50 -15.65 25.33
C ASP A 98 0.18 -15.24 24.02
N ASN A 99 -0.55 -15.27 22.90
CA ASN A 99 -0.03 -14.96 21.58
C ASN A 99 -0.33 -13.52 21.14
N ILE A 100 -1.03 -12.73 21.96
CA ILE A 100 -1.46 -11.37 21.63
C ILE A 100 -0.53 -10.37 22.29
N GLU A 101 0.06 -9.47 21.49
CA GLU A 101 0.92 -8.40 21.98
C GLU A 101 0.11 -7.13 22.29
N ASN A 102 -0.77 -6.75 21.35
CA ASN A 102 -1.67 -5.59 21.46
C ASN A 102 -3.01 -5.93 20.81
N LEU A 103 -4.10 -5.35 21.33
CA LEU A 103 -5.45 -5.59 20.83
C LEU A 103 -6.18 -4.28 20.56
N VAL A 104 -6.56 -4.06 19.31
CA VAL A 104 -7.34 -2.90 18.87
C VAL A 104 -8.72 -3.35 18.45
N MET A 105 -9.73 -2.60 18.87
CA MET A 105 -11.14 -2.90 18.67
C MET A 105 -11.82 -1.69 18.01
N ALA A 106 -12.36 -1.86 16.81
CA ALA A 106 -13.03 -0.78 16.07
C ALA A 106 -14.53 -1.04 15.95
N GLU A 107 -15.35 -0.35 16.74
CA GLU A 107 -16.81 -0.53 16.80
C GLU A 107 -17.55 0.80 16.54
N PRO A 108 -18.14 1.00 15.34
CA PRO A 108 -18.87 2.23 15.03
C PRO A 108 -20.17 2.39 15.83
N ASN A 109 -20.81 1.31 16.26
CA ASN A 109 -22.09 1.39 16.96
C ASN A 109 -21.89 1.63 18.45
N LYS A 110 -21.99 2.90 18.86
CA LYS A 110 -21.85 3.34 20.26
C LYS A 110 -22.78 2.57 21.24
N GLY A 111 -23.92 2.04 20.77
CA GLY A 111 -24.82 1.23 21.59
C GLY A 111 -24.27 -0.14 22.00
N LEU A 112 -23.15 -0.58 21.42
CA LEU A 112 -22.49 -1.85 21.72
C LEU A 112 -21.26 -1.69 22.63
N ASN A 113 -20.68 -0.48 22.67
CA ASN A 113 -19.41 -0.19 23.36
C ASN A 113 -19.43 -0.51 24.86
N GLU A 114 -20.51 -0.22 25.57
CA GLU A 114 -20.61 -0.49 27.02
C GLU A 114 -20.47 -1.99 27.32
N LYS A 115 -21.09 -2.85 26.51
CA LYS A 115 -21.03 -4.30 26.66
C LYS A 115 -19.66 -4.86 26.27
N LEU A 116 -19.06 -4.32 25.22
CA LEU A 116 -17.70 -4.64 24.79
C LEU A 116 -16.67 -4.29 25.86
N GLU A 117 -16.77 -3.10 26.45
CA GLU A 117 -15.91 -2.64 27.55
C GLU A 117 -16.05 -3.55 28.77
N MET A 118 -17.28 -3.89 29.16
CA MET A 118 -17.53 -4.83 30.26
C MET A 118 -16.91 -6.21 30.01
N GLU A 119 -17.05 -6.73 28.79
CA GLU A 119 -16.47 -8.04 28.44
C GLU A 119 -14.94 -8.01 28.43
N GLY A 120 -14.33 -6.94 27.91
CA GLY A 120 -12.89 -6.72 27.98
C GLY A 120 -12.39 -6.69 29.43
N ARG A 121 -13.02 -5.91 30.30
CA ARG A 121 -12.68 -5.87 31.73
C ARG A 121 -12.87 -7.21 32.42
N ARG A 122 -13.96 -7.93 32.12
CA ARG A 122 -14.24 -9.27 32.66
C ARG A 122 -13.13 -10.27 32.33
N LEU A 123 -12.48 -10.10 31.19
CA LEU A 123 -11.36 -10.93 30.73
C LEU A 123 -9.99 -10.40 31.18
N GLY A 124 -9.94 -9.29 31.93
CA GLY A 124 -8.73 -8.74 32.53
C GLY A 124 -7.99 -7.70 31.68
N PHE A 125 -8.57 -7.21 30.57
CA PHE A 125 -7.95 -6.19 29.73
C PHE A 125 -7.98 -4.80 30.38
N GLU A 126 -6.91 -4.03 30.17
CA GLU A 126 -6.94 -2.58 30.38
C GLU A 126 -7.65 -1.94 29.17
N VAL A 127 -8.92 -1.58 29.34
CA VAL A 127 -9.72 -0.97 28.27
C VAL A 127 -9.48 0.54 28.23
N ILE A 128 -8.98 1.04 27.10
CA ILE A 128 -8.71 2.45 26.86
C ILE A 128 -9.63 2.94 25.75
N TYR A 129 -10.41 3.98 26.06
CA TYR A 129 -11.31 4.59 25.09
C TYR A 129 -10.61 5.71 24.35
N ILE A 130 -10.76 5.77 23.03
CA ILE A 130 -10.15 6.82 22.21
C ILE A 130 -11.24 7.77 21.73
N ASP A 131 -11.05 9.04 22.02
CA ASP A 131 -11.98 10.08 21.58
C ASP A 131 -11.87 10.28 20.06
N GLU A 132 -12.99 10.13 19.35
CA GLU A 132 -13.07 10.29 17.88
C GLU A 132 -12.75 11.70 17.38
N ASN A 133 -12.89 12.72 18.24
CA ASN A 133 -12.69 14.12 17.88
C ASN A 133 -11.28 14.60 18.16
N THR A 134 -10.70 14.18 19.29
CA THR A 134 -9.37 14.64 19.72
C THR A 134 -8.27 13.61 19.47
N GLY A 135 -8.61 12.33 19.35
CA GLY A 135 -7.64 11.24 19.30
C GLY A 135 -6.94 10.99 20.64
N ASP A 136 -7.38 11.66 21.71
CA ASP A 136 -6.77 11.52 23.03
C ASP A 136 -7.13 10.18 23.65
N LEU A 137 -6.16 9.62 24.37
CA LEU A 137 -6.32 8.44 25.20
C LEU A 137 -7.09 8.84 26.45
N ASN A 138 -8.40 8.64 26.43
CA ASN A 138 -9.21 8.73 27.63
C ASN A 138 -9.18 7.35 28.29
N ALA A 139 -8.18 7.14 29.16
CA ALA A 139 -8.19 5.99 30.04
C ALA A 139 -9.48 6.05 30.87
N VAL A 140 -10.42 5.13 30.61
CA VAL A 140 -11.58 4.95 31.49
C VAL A 140 -11.08 4.18 32.71
N VAL A 141 -10.37 4.88 33.60
CA VAL A 141 -9.97 4.35 34.89
C VAL A 141 -11.19 4.47 35.81
N ALA A 142 -11.96 3.39 35.89
CA ALA A 142 -12.93 3.21 36.95
C ALA A 142 -12.71 1.83 37.59
N ASP A 143 -12.52 1.91 38.91
CA ASP A 143 -12.15 0.91 39.89
C ASP A 143 -12.95 -0.41 39.79
N SER A 144 -12.27 -1.55 39.70
CA SER A 144 -12.85 -2.86 40.07
C SER A 144 -11.78 -3.96 40.22
N GLY A 145 -11.09 -3.94 41.35
CA GLY A 145 -11.10 -5.06 42.32
C GLY A 145 -11.05 -6.53 41.87
N SER A 146 -10.24 -6.92 40.88
CA SER A 146 -9.81 -8.32 40.74
C SER A 146 -8.30 -8.43 40.91
N GLU A 147 -7.88 -9.19 41.93
CA GLU A 147 -6.47 -9.39 42.31
C GLU A 147 -5.64 -10.18 41.27
N ASP A 148 -6.26 -10.57 40.16
CA ASP A 148 -5.61 -11.23 39.03
C ASP A 148 -5.57 -10.29 37.81
N LYS A 149 -4.71 -9.27 37.84
CA LYS A 149 -4.26 -8.54 36.63
C LYS A 149 -3.44 -9.49 35.74
N LYS A 150 -4.08 -10.48 35.14
CA LYS A 150 -3.46 -11.33 34.13
C LYS A 150 -3.42 -10.58 32.80
N LYS A 151 -2.22 -10.05 32.53
CA LYS A 151 -1.68 -9.52 31.27
C LYS A 151 -2.05 -8.06 30.97
N GLY A 152 -1.03 -7.20 31.01
CA GLY A 152 -1.09 -5.79 30.61
C GLY A 152 -1.24 -5.59 29.10
N ILE A 153 -2.21 -6.28 28.48
CA ILE A 153 -2.61 -6.05 27.09
C ILE A 153 -3.65 -4.94 27.10
N GLN A 154 -3.37 -3.85 26.40
CA GLN A 154 -4.31 -2.75 26.22
C GLN A 154 -5.33 -3.12 25.16
N MET A 155 -6.61 -2.84 25.44
CA MET A 155 -7.70 -2.91 24.47
C MET A 155 -8.11 -1.48 24.08
N LEU A 156 -7.71 -1.05 22.88
CA LEU A 156 -8.04 0.28 22.37
C LEU A 156 -9.39 0.26 21.67
N LEU A 157 -10.37 1.00 22.18
CA LEU A 157 -11.72 1.07 21.59
C LEU A 157 -11.90 2.32 20.73
N TYR A 158 -12.15 2.10 19.44
CA TYR A 158 -12.41 3.15 18.45
C TYR A 158 -13.89 3.23 18.06
N PRO A 159 -14.58 4.34 18.37
CA PRO A 159 -15.94 4.58 17.93
C PRO A 159 -15.95 5.13 16.50
N GLY A 160 -15.89 4.26 15.49
CA GLY A 160 -16.03 4.73 14.10
C GLY A 160 -15.86 3.65 13.03
N PRO A 161 -16.37 3.89 11.81
CA PRO A 161 -16.21 2.98 10.69
C PRO A 161 -14.77 3.02 10.18
N ILE A 162 -14.34 1.93 9.56
CA ILE A 162 -13.06 1.86 8.84
C ILE A 162 -13.34 2.26 7.39
N GLU A 163 -13.13 3.52 7.08
CA GLU A 163 -13.15 4.05 5.72
C GLU A 163 -11.75 4.53 5.34
N ARG A 164 -11.36 4.32 4.08
CA ARG A 164 -10.07 4.79 3.57
C ARG A 164 -9.95 6.31 3.67
N ASN A 165 -8.87 6.81 4.27
CA ASN A 165 -8.67 8.22 4.63
C ASN A 165 -9.71 8.81 5.61
N GLY A 166 -10.42 7.96 6.35
CA GLY A 166 -11.31 8.38 7.44
C GLY A 166 -10.53 8.61 8.74
N LYS A 167 -11.02 9.50 9.61
CA LYS A 167 -10.38 9.82 10.90
C LYS A 167 -10.12 8.57 11.76
N THR A 168 -11.07 7.63 11.81
CA THR A 168 -10.89 6.38 12.56
C THR A 168 -9.76 5.54 11.99
N ALA A 169 -9.63 5.48 10.65
CA ALA A 169 -8.54 4.76 10.00
C ALA A 169 -7.18 5.40 10.35
N GLU A 170 -7.06 6.73 10.32
CA GLU A 170 -5.83 7.43 10.73
C GLU A 170 -5.42 7.12 12.18
N LEU A 171 -6.38 6.98 13.09
CA LEU A 171 -6.09 6.63 14.49
C LEU A 171 -5.74 5.15 14.66
N ILE A 172 -6.46 4.26 13.97
CA ILE A 172 -6.16 2.81 13.93
C ILE A 172 -4.77 2.57 13.31
N GLU A 173 -4.39 3.33 12.29
CA GLU A 173 -3.07 3.28 11.65
C GLU A 173 -1.93 3.60 12.62
N LYS A 174 -2.12 4.56 13.54
CA LYS A 174 -1.12 4.89 14.57
C LYS A 174 -0.76 3.70 15.47
N ASN A 175 -1.66 2.72 15.59
CA ASN A 175 -1.47 1.51 16.39
C ASN A 175 -1.19 0.26 15.55
N GLY A 176 -1.19 0.40 14.22
CA GLY A 176 -0.71 -0.61 13.29
C GLY A 176 0.81 -0.53 13.06
N PRO A 177 1.33 -1.29 12.08
CA PRO A 177 0.62 -2.29 11.27
C PRO A 177 0.30 -3.57 12.07
N TYR A 178 -0.69 -4.33 11.62
CA TYR A 178 -1.25 -5.49 12.34
C TYR A 178 -0.76 -6.82 11.76
N ASP A 179 -0.40 -7.77 12.63
CA ASP A 179 -0.09 -9.15 12.25
C ASP A 179 -1.37 -9.90 11.87
N THR A 180 -2.46 -9.60 12.57
CA THR A 180 -3.75 -10.24 12.39
C THR A 180 -4.89 -9.22 12.39
N ILE A 181 -5.79 -9.31 11.43
CA ILE A 181 -7.07 -8.59 11.42
C ILE A 181 -8.22 -9.60 11.48
N ILE A 182 -9.22 -9.33 12.30
CA ILE A 182 -10.44 -10.15 12.44
C ILE A 182 -11.64 -9.35 11.92
N SER A 183 -12.50 -10.00 11.12
CA SER A 183 -13.79 -9.47 10.68
C SER A 183 -14.88 -10.53 10.83
N CYS A 184 -15.81 -10.34 11.77
CA CYS A 184 -16.89 -11.31 12.01
C CYS A 184 -18.25 -10.68 11.75
N THR A 185 -18.84 -10.97 10.60
CA THR A 185 -20.14 -10.48 10.10
C THR A 185 -20.17 -8.96 9.94
N VAL A 186 -19.09 -8.41 9.40
CA VAL A 186 -18.90 -6.95 9.26
C VAL A 186 -18.79 -6.53 7.81
N LEU A 187 -18.07 -7.26 6.95
CA LEU A 187 -17.99 -6.92 5.53
C LEU A 187 -19.37 -6.97 4.85
N CYS A 188 -20.31 -7.73 5.40
CA CYS A 188 -21.70 -7.69 4.94
C CYS A 188 -22.44 -6.38 5.27
N SER A 189 -21.99 -5.57 6.24
CA SER A 189 -22.67 -4.35 6.71
C SER A 189 -21.99 -3.02 6.35
N VAL A 190 -20.74 -3.05 5.90
CA VAL A 190 -20.02 -1.83 5.47
C VAL A 190 -20.63 -1.19 4.22
N ASP A 191 -20.41 0.10 4.02
CA ASP A 191 -20.96 0.85 2.88
C ASP A 191 -20.27 0.47 1.56
N ASP A 192 -18.94 0.29 1.62
CA ASP A 192 -18.10 -0.10 0.49
C ASP A 192 -17.15 -1.21 0.91
N VAL A 193 -17.42 -2.43 0.42
CA VAL A 193 -16.61 -3.62 0.74
C VAL A 193 -15.21 -3.54 0.13
N GLU A 194 -15.08 -2.99 -1.09
CA GLU A 194 -13.78 -2.90 -1.76
C GLU A 194 -12.89 -1.90 -1.04
N SER A 195 -13.40 -0.70 -0.76
CA SER A 195 -12.68 0.32 0.02
C SER A 195 -12.30 -0.18 1.43
N THR A 196 -13.19 -0.92 2.09
CA THR A 196 -12.90 -1.53 3.40
C THR A 196 -11.77 -2.57 3.29
N LEU A 197 -11.80 -3.42 2.26
CA LEU A 197 -10.76 -4.43 2.03
C LEU A 197 -9.41 -3.78 1.66
N GLU A 198 -9.42 -2.70 0.88
CA GLU A 198 -8.22 -1.90 0.63
C GLU A 198 -7.61 -1.38 1.94
N GLY A 199 -8.43 -0.80 2.83
CA GLY A 199 -7.99 -0.35 4.15
C GLY A 199 -7.45 -1.48 5.02
N ILE A 200 -8.12 -2.64 5.03
CA ILE A 200 -7.64 -3.85 5.73
C ILE A 200 -6.26 -4.27 5.21
N ILE A 201 -6.07 -4.28 3.89
CA ILE A 201 -4.78 -4.63 3.27
C ILE A 201 -3.70 -3.62 3.65
N GLU A 202 -4.01 -2.32 3.67
CA GLU A 202 -3.09 -1.24 4.06
C GLU A 202 -2.68 -1.35 5.55
N LEU A 203 -3.59 -1.81 6.41
CA LEU A 203 -3.36 -2.00 7.85
C LEU A 203 -2.58 -3.28 8.19
N LEU A 204 -2.57 -4.29 7.31
CA LEU A 204 -1.84 -5.55 7.54
C LEU A 204 -0.33 -5.38 7.32
N LYS A 205 0.47 -6.00 8.19
CA LYS A 205 1.89 -6.26 7.92
C LYS A 205 2.05 -7.12 6.66
N PRO A 206 3.17 -7.05 5.94
CA PRO A 206 3.49 -8.02 4.89
C PRO A 206 3.45 -9.45 5.43
N GLY A 207 2.60 -10.31 4.86
CA GLY A 207 2.38 -11.68 5.35
C GLY A 207 1.40 -11.79 6.53
N GLY A 208 0.84 -10.67 6.98
CA GLY A 208 -0.25 -10.63 7.94
C GLY A 208 -1.52 -11.30 7.41
N LYS A 209 -2.42 -11.64 8.33
CA LYS A 209 -3.61 -12.43 8.02
C LYS A 209 -4.92 -11.73 8.34
N LEU A 210 -5.88 -11.82 7.44
CA LEU A 210 -7.28 -11.53 7.70
C LEU A 210 -8.00 -12.84 8.05
N TYR A 211 -8.63 -12.90 9.22
CA TYR A 211 -9.55 -13.97 9.60
C TYR A 211 -10.97 -13.45 9.52
N PHE A 212 -11.80 -14.07 8.69
CA PHE A 212 -13.14 -13.57 8.43
C PHE A 212 -14.21 -14.64 8.62
N ILE A 213 -15.40 -14.21 9.02
CA ILE A 213 -16.64 -14.99 9.04
C ILE A 213 -17.72 -14.05 8.49
N GLU A 214 -18.34 -14.33 7.35
CA GLU A 214 -19.19 -13.35 6.66
C GLU A 214 -20.46 -13.96 6.07
N HIS A 215 -21.56 -13.20 6.13
CA HIS A 215 -22.80 -13.54 5.43
C HIS A 215 -22.67 -13.30 3.93
N VAL A 216 -23.17 -14.21 3.11
CA VAL A 216 -23.05 -14.12 1.64
C VAL A 216 -24.33 -14.45 0.88
N SER A 217 -24.33 -14.08 -0.40
CA SER A 217 -25.30 -14.51 -1.39
C SER A 217 -25.24 -16.01 -1.63
N ILE A 218 -26.39 -16.64 -1.85
CA ILE A 218 -26.45 -18.03 -2.33
C ILE A 218 -25.86 -18.08 -3.75
N LYS A 219 -24.64 -18.63 -3.86
CA LYS A 219 -23.93 -18.80 -5.14
C LYS A 219 -24.39 -20.07 -5.86
N GLU A 220 -24.76 -19.94 -7.13
CA GLU A 220 -25.15 -21.03 -8.04
C GLU A 220 -26.32 -21.90 -7.52
N PRO A 221 -27.58 -21.44 -7.61
CA PRO A 221 -28.71 -22.22 -7.14
C PRO A 221 -28.96 -23.46 -8.03
N LYS A 222 -28.58 -24.64 -7.53
CA LYS A 222 -28.62 -25.92 -8.26
C LYS A 222 -29.98 -26.62 -8.16
N SER A 223 -30.73 -26.37 -7.09
CA SER A 223 -32.08 -26.92 -6.88
C SER A 223 -33.17 -25.84 -6.94
N ILE A 224 -34.43 -26.28 -7.12
CA ILE A 224 -35.60 -25.39 -7.02
C ILE A 224 -35.65 -24.70 -5.65
N ARG A 225 -35.24 -25.42 -4.60
CA ARG A 225 -35.14 -24.89 -3.24
C ARG A 225 -34.10 -23.78 -3.13
N ASP A 226 -32.92 -23.96 -3.74
CA ASP A 226 -31.87 -22.93 -3.71
C ASP A 226 -32.28 -21.68 -4.49
N LYS A 227 -33.00 -21.85 -5.62
CA LYS A 227 -33.59 -20.74 -6.36
C LYS A 227 -34.62 -19.97 -5.53
N ALA A 228 -35.46 -20.69 -4.79
CA ALA A 228 -36.43 -20.09 -3.89
C ALA A 228 -35.76 -19.31 -2.75
N LEU A 229 -34.72 -19.89 -2.13
CA LEU A 229 -33.94 -19.22 -1.08
C LEU A 229 -33.19 -17.99 -1.62
N TYR A 230 -32.57 -18.09 -2.80
CA TYR A 230 -31.89 -16.98 -3.48
C TYR A 230 -32.83 -15.81 -3.77
N PHE A 231 -34.07 -16.10 -4.15
CA PHE A 231 -35.11 -15.08 -4.35
C PHE A 231 -35.61 -14.51 -3.02
N ALA A 232 -35.83 -15.36 -2.01
CA ALA A 232 -36.24 -14.93 -0.67
C ALA A 232 -35.19 -14.02 0.00
N GLN A 233 -33.89 -14.28 -0.17
CA GLN A 233 -32.81 -13.37 0.27
C GLN A 233 -33.02 -11.95 -0.26
N ARG A 234 -33.35 -11.80 -1.56
CA ARG A 234 -33.57 -10.49 -2.20
C ARG A 234 -34.83 -9.78 -1.72
N ILE A 235 -35.88 -10.54 -1.39
CA ILE A 235 -37.11 -9.99 -0.81
C ILE A 235 -36.86 -9.48 0.61
N ILE A 236 -36.06 -10.20 1.40
CA ILE A 236 -35.81 -9.88 2.81
C ILE A 236 -34.68 -8.85 2.97
N GLN A 237 -33.81 -8.68 1.97
CA GLN A 237 -32.65 -7.78 1.98
C GLN A 237 -32.97 -6.36 2.50
N PRO A 238 -34.05 -5.67 2.09
CA PRO A 238 -34.36 -4.34 2.62
C PRO A 238 -34.56 -4.29 4.14
N ALA A 239 -35.06 -5.37 4.76
CA ALA A 239 -35.14 -5.45 6.21
C ALA A 239 -33.75 -5.48 6.86
N GLY A 240 -32.77 -6.10 6.21
CA GLY A 240 -31.37 -6.06 6.64
C GLY A 240 -30.79 -4.65 6.67
N LEU A 241 -31.14 -3.84 5.67
CA LEU A 241 -30.74 -2.43 5.59
C LEU A 241 -31.32 -1.59 6.73
N ILE A 242 -32.59 -1.81 7.05
CA ILE A 242 -33.35 -0.95 7.98
C ILE A 242 -33.21 -1.40 9.44
N PHE A 243 -33.05 -2.70 9.72
CA PHE A 243 -33.13 -3.23 11.08
C PHE A 243 -31.89 -3.99 11.57
N ASN A 244 -31.07 -4.51 10.65
CA ASN A 244 -29.92 -5.35 11.00
C ASN A 244 -28.58 -4.67 10.73
N GLY A 245 -28.47 -3.37 11.08
CA GLY A 245 -27.20 -2.65 11.02
C GLY A 245 -26.60 -2.63 9.62
N ASN A 246 -27.43 -2.43 8.59
CA ASN A 246 -27.03 -2.39 7.18
C ASN A 246 -26.53 -3.74 6.60
N CYS A 247 -26.91 -4.89 7.15
CA CYS A 247 -26.47 -6.19 6.65
C CYS A 247 -26.99 -6.50 5.23
N HIS A 248 -26.07 -6.86 4.32
CA HIS A 248 -26.33 -7.25 2.93
C HIS A 248 -26.03 -8.73 2.67
N THR A 249 -27.06 -9.55 2.78
CA THR A 249 -27.01 -11.01 2.51
C THR A 249 -26.95 -11.37 1.04
N THR A 250 -27.09 -10.39 0.14
CA THR A 250 -27.03 -10.58 -1.32
C THR A 250 -25.64 -10.30 -1.90
N ARG A 251 -24.64 -9.97 -1.07
CA ARG A 251 -23.27 -9.66 -1.51
C ARG A 251 -22.46 -10.94 -1.79
N HIS A 252 -21.57 -10.84 -2.77
CA HIS A 252 -20.65 -11.91 -3.15
C HIS A 252 -19.28 -11.71 -2.49
N ILE A 253 -19.25 -11.58 -1.16
CA ILE A 253 -18.03 -11.20 -0.40
C ILE A 253 -16.86 -12.14 -0.68
N GLY A 254 -17.09 -13.46 -0.77
CA GLY A 254 -16.03 -14.40 -1.09
C GLY A 254 -15.40 -14.16 -2.47
N ASP A 255 -16.19 -13.73 -3.46
CA ASP A 255 -15.70 -13.39 -4.79
C ASP A 255 -14.94 -12.06 -4.78
N THR A 256 -15.46 -11.06 -4.06
CA THR A 256 -14.79 -9.78 -3.85
C THR A 256 -13.46 -9.95 -3.13
N ILE A 257 -13.39 -10.73 -2.04
CA ILE A 257 -12.10 -10.95 -1.37
C ILE A 257 -11.13 -11.68 -2.31
N SER A 258 -11.61 -12.67 -3.06
CA SER A 258 -10.76 -13.42 -4.00
C SER A 258 -10.26 -12.61 -5.20
N SER A 259 -10.87 -11.44 -5.52
CA SER A 259 -10.51 -10.65 -6.70
C SER A 259 -9.27 -9.77 -6.51
N PHE A 260 -8.91 -9.46 -5.26
CA PHE A 260 -7.76 -8.64 -4.90
C PHE A 260 -6.46 -9.42 -5.14
N LYS A 261 -5.55 -8.84 -5.93
CA LYS A 261 -4.30 -9.48 -6.36
C LYS A 261 -3.25 -9.49 -5.25
N GLU A 262 -3.48 -8.70 -4.22
CA GLU A 262 -2.66 -8.55 -3.03
C GLU A 262 -2.72 -9.79 -2.13
N TRP A 263 -3.64 -10.73 -2.34
CA TRP A 263 -3.69 -11.97 -1.55
C TRP A 263 -2.78 -13.06 -2.12
N LYS A 264 -1.96 -13.68 -1.27
CA LYS A 264 -1.10 -14.82 -1.63
C LYS A 264 -1.87 -16.14 -1.65
N SER A 265 -2.82 -16.29 -0.73
CA SER A 265 -3.59 -17.52 -0.55
C SER A 265 -4.97 -17.20 0.00
N VAL A 266 -5.98 -17.79 -0.62
CA VAL A 266 -7.40 -17.61 -0.34
C VAL A 266 -8.00 -18.95 0.09
N HIS A 267 -8.28 -19.09 1.39
CA HIS A 267 -8.98 -20.25 1.94
C HIS A 267 -10.38 -19.84 2.37
N ILE A 268 -11.39 -20.31 1.63
CA ILE A 268 -12.80 -20.02 1.89
C ILE A 268 -13.53 -21.34 2.09
N GLU A 269 -14.07 -21.52 3.27
CA GLU A 269 -14.97 -22.63 3.61
C GLU A 269 -16.40 -22.12 3.72
N LYS A 270 -17.37 -22.95 3.33
CA LYS A 270 -18.80 -22.67 3.55
C LYS A 270 -19.20 -23.31 4.86
N TYR A 271 -19.78 -22.53 5.75
CA TYR A 271 -20.36 -23.06 6.98
C TYR A 271 -21.61 -23.89 6.65
N GLN A 272 -21.68 -25.09 7.21
CA GLN A 272 -22.84 -25.96 7.13
C GLN A 272 -23.30 -26.34 8.52
N GLU A 273 -24.38 -25.72 8.98
CA GLU A 273 -25.03 -26.10 10.23
C GLU A 273 -25.69 -27.48 10.08
N LYS A 274 -25.64 -28.30 11.14
CA LYS A 274 -26.23 -29.66 11.12
C LYS A 274 -27.76 -29.63 10.92
N ASN A 275 -28.44 -28.65 11.52
CA ASN A 275 -29.90 -28.49 11.47
C ASN A 275 -30.30 -27.01 11.28
N PRO A 276 -30.09 -26.43 10.09
CA PRO A 276 -30.28 -24.99 9.90
C PRO A 276 -31.77 -24.63 9.94
N GLY A 277 -32.11 -23.60 10.72
CA GLY A 277 -33.43 -22.97 10.69
C GLY A 277 -33.71 -22.29 9.35
N ILE A 278 -34.90 -21.70 9.20
CA ILE A 278 -35.23 -20.98 7.96
C ILE A 278 -34.42 -19.68 7.83
N VAL A 279 -34.14 -19.01 8.95
CA VAL A 279 -33.29 -17.82 9.00
C VAL A 279 -31.86 -18.18 8.62
N ASP A 280 -31.30 -19.26 9.18
CA ASP A 280 -29.92 -19.68 8.88
C ASP A 280 -29.72 -20.00 7.39
N LYS A 281 -30.74 -20.55 6.74
CA LYS A 281 -30.74 -20.80 5.28
C LYS A 281 -30.75 -19.53 4.42
N LEU A 282 -31.24 -18.42 4.96
CA LEU A 282 -31.27 -17.12 4.29
C LEU A 282 -30.00 -16.30 4.55
N TYR A 283 -29.17 -16.70 5.51
CA TYR A 283 -27.94 -16.03 5.91
C TYR A 283 -26.76 -17.03 5.85
N PRO A 284 -26.43 -17.58 4.67
CA PRO A 284 -25.33 -18.53 4.56
C PRO A 284 -24.01 -17.83 4.89
N ILE A 285 -23.10 -18.57 5.51
CA ILE A 285 -21.84 -18.05 6.03
C ILE A 285 -20.66 -18.68 5.30
N ILE A 286 -19.66 -17.86 5.00
CA ILE A 286 -18.32 -18.31 4.63
C ILE A 286 -17.31 -17.87 5.70
N TYR A 287 -16.23 -18.62 5.85
CA TYR A 287 -15.15 -18.26 6.76
C TYR A 287 -13.79 -18.74 6.25
N GLY A 288 -12.72 -18.21 6.84
CA GLY A 288 -11.37 -18.71 6.64
C GLY A 288 -10.29 -17.69 6.94
N PRO A 289 -9.02 -18.09 6.84
CA PRO A 289 -7.88 -17.19 6.86
C PRO A 289 -7.46 -16.76 5.45
N PHE A 290 -7.02 -15.50 5.34
CA PHE A 290 -6.37 -14.94 4.15
C PHE A 290 -4.98 -14.43 4.48
N GLY A 291 -4.01 -14.73 3.62
CA GLY A 291 -2.64 -14.23 3.77
C GLY A 291 -2.32 -13.14 2.76
N SER A 292 -1.92 -11.95 3.25
CA SER A 292 -1.44 -10.85 2.40
C SER A 292 -0.11 -11.23 1.72
N SER A 293 -0.05 -11.04 0.39
CA SER A 293 1.21 -10.96 -0.35
C SER A 293 1.77 -9.56 -0.15
N GLY A 294 3.07 -9.44 0.16
CA GLY A 294 3.73 -8.16 -0.07
C GLY A 294 3.49 -7.74 -1.52
N ARG A 295 3.01 -6.51 -1.73
CA ARG A 295 2.54 -5.97 -3.03
C ARG A 295 3.39 -6.44 -4.22
N PRO A 296 2.79 -6.85 -5.35
CA PRO A 296 3.53 -7.07 -6.59
C PRO A 296 3.95 -5.72 -7.17
N GLU A 297 5.27 -5.50 -7.25
CA GLU A 297 5.88 -4.34 -7.90
C GLU A 297 5.64 -4.41 -9.41
N SER A 298 4.89 -3.46 -9.97
CA SER A 298 4.84 -3.21 -11.41
C SER A 298 4.95 -1.71 -11.68
N GLY A 299 6.11 -1.30 -12.19
CA GLY A 299 6.29 -0.17 -13.11
C GLY A 299 6.21 1.26 -12.58
N GLY A 300 5.97 1.49 -11.28
CA GLY A 300 6.19 2.77 -10.63
C GLY A 300 7.28 2.62 -9.58
N GLY A 301 8.14 3.62 -9.38
CA GLY A 301 9.10 3.62 -8.27
C GLY A 301 8.43 3.28 -6.93
N PRO A 302 9.17 2.74 -5.96
CA PRO A 302 8.59 2.21 -4.73
C PRO A 302 7.75 3.27 -4.01
N ILE A 303 6.44 3.07 -3.98
CA ILE A 303 5.56 3.72 -3.01
C ILE A 303 5.31 2.67 -1.92
N GLU A 304 6.24 2.58 -0.97
CA GLU A 304 6.00 1.88 0.28
C GLU A 304 5.03 2.74 1.11
N THR A 305 3.78 2.30 1.22
CA THR A 305 2.70 3.02 1.91
C THR A 305 2.59 2.66 3.40
N THR A 306 3.59 1.96 3.98
CA THR A 306 3.58 1.59 5.40
C THR A 306 4.20 2.68 6.26
N CYS A 307 3.77 2.79 7.52
CA CYS A 307 4.39 3.65 8.53
C CYS A 307 5.91 3.40 8.67
N ASP A 308 6.37 2.20 8.30
CA ASP A 308 7.79 1.82 8.26
C ASP A 308 8.58 2.56 7.19
N PHE A 309 7.99 2.95 6.05
CA PHE A 309 8.65 3.79 5.04
C PHE A 309 9.07 5.13 5.64
N TRP A 310 8.20 5.74 6.43
CA TRP A 310 8.48 7.00 7.13
C TRP A 310 9.42 6.81 8.33
N LYS A 311 9.48 5.60 8.90
CA LYS A 311 10.39 5.21 9.99
C LYS A 311 11.71 4.60 9.52
N LYS A 312 11.97 4.40 8.23
CA LYS A 312 13.28 3.91 7.70
C LYS A 312 14.07 5.03 7.02
N SER A 313 15.38 5.04 7.24
CA SER A 313 16.24 6.06 6.63
C SER A 313 16.23 5.82 5.13
N GLN A 314 15.84 6.83 4.35
CA GLN A 314 15.85 6.72 2.90
C GLN A 314 17.29 6.74 2.41
N ILE A 315 17.67 5.70 1.66
CA ILE A 315 19.01 5.52 1.11
C ILE A 315 18.91 5.48 -0.41
N SER A 316 19.69 6.31 -1.11
CA SER A 316 19.90 6.19 -2.55
C SER A 316 20.98 5.15 -2.85
N ASP A 317 20.81 4.43 -3.97
CA ASP A 317 21.77 3.42 -4.46
C ASP A 317 22.13 3.71 -5.92
N LEU A 318 23.35 4.17 -6.15
CA LEU A 318 23.92 4.29 -7.50
C LEU A 318 24.79 3.07 -7.80
N CYS A 319 24.51 2.41 -8.92
CA CYS A 319 25.22 1.20 -9.32
C CYS A 319 25.97 1.39 -10.64
N PHE A 320 27.25 1.03 -10.65
CA PHE A 320 28.03 0.78 -11.85
C PHE A 320 28.29 -0.71 -12.00
N CYS A 321 28.16 -1.24 -13.22
CA CYS A 321 28.58 -2.59 -13.56
C CYS A 321 29.74 -2.52 -14.56
N ILE A 322 30.91 -3.01 -14.16
CA ILE A 322 32.03 -3.22 -15.08
C ILE A 322 31.88 -4.61 -15.69
N VAL A 323 31.77 -4.65 -17.01
CA VAL A 323 31.76 -5.87 -17.80
C VAL A 323 33.08 -5.98 -18.53
N SER A 324 33.91 -6.95 -18.16
CA SER A 324 35.20 -7.22 -18.79
C SER A 324 35.25 -8.65 -19.33
N LYS A 325 36.13 -8.88 -20.31
CA LYS A 325 36.40 -10.22 -20.85
C LYS A 325 37.83 -10.59 -20.51
N SER A 326 38.02 -11.74 -19.87
CA SER A 326 39.34 -12.33 -19.61
C SER A 326 39.35 -13.77 -20.10
N GLY A 327 40.23 -14.08 -21.04
CA GLY A 327 40.20 -15.35 -21.78
C GLY A 327 38.85 -15.57 -22.49
N ASN A 328 38.21 -16.71 -22.23
CA ASN A 328 36.88 -17.04 -22.76
C ASN A 328 35.72 -16.62 -21.84
N GLY A 329 36.01 -16.08 -20.65
CA GLY A 329 35.00 -15.72 -19.65
C GLY A 329 34.64 -14.23 -19.69
N ILE A 330 33.35 -13.93 -19.49
CA ILE A 330 32.87 -12.58 -19.18
C ILE A 330 32.80 -12.44 -17.66
N GLN A 331 33.44 -11.41 -17.12
CA GLN A 331 33.38 -11.04 -15.71
C GLN A 331 32.52 -9.79 -15.52
N ARG A 332 31.73 -9.79 -14.45
CA ARG A 332 30.85 -8.68 -14.05
C ARG A 332 31.21 -8.24 -12.65
N ARG A 333 31.53 -6.96 -12.47
CA ARG A 333 31.84 -6.39 -11.16
C ARG A 333 30.89 -5.25 -10.89
N TYR A 334 30.07 -5.38 -9.85
CA TYR A 334 29.08 -4.41 -9.44
C TYR A 334 29.66 -3.50 -8.36
N TYR A 335 29.51 -2.20 -8.51
CA TYR A 335 29.96 -1.17 -7.58
C TYR A 335 28.77 -0.33 -7.17
N LYS A 336 28.41 -0.46 -5.89
CA LYS A 336 27.26 0.16 -5.27
C LYS A 336 27.72 1.32 -4.39
N HIS A 337 27.21 2.50 -4.68
CA HIS A 337 27.40 3.71 -3.87
C HIS A 337 26.07 3.99 -3.16
N LEU A 338 26.01 3.64 -1.88
CA LEU A 338 24.86 3.92 -1.03
C LEU A 338 25.04 5.28 -0.35
N SER A 339 23.97 6.06 -0.25
CA SER A 339 24.03 7.43 0.28
C SER A 339 22.72 7.86 0.95
N GLU A 340 22.83 8.64 2.02
CA GLU A 340 21.68 9.35 2.62
C GLU A 340 21.33 10.63 1.84
N CYS A 341 22.20 11.03 0.90
CA CYS A 341 21.89 12.08 -0.06
C CYS A 341 20.97 11.52 -1.14
N LEU A 342 19.73 11.99 -1.15
CA LEU A 342 18.68 11.61 -2.11
C LEU A 342 18.72 12.47 -3.39
N SER A 343 19.86 13.12 -3.63
CA SER A 343 20.04 13.99 -4.79
C SER A 343 20.57 13.17 -5.95
N ASP A 344 19.64 12.64 -6.75
CA ASP A 344 19.99 11.95 -7.99
C ASP A 344 20.31 12.97 -9.09
N ASP A 345 21.41 13.70 -8.92
CA ASP A 345 21.89 14.68 -9.87
C ASP A 345 23.21 14.28 -10.54
N SER A 346 23.55 15.00 -11.60
CA SER A 346 24.77 14.74 -12.38
C SER A 346 26.04 14.80 -11.55
N LEU A 347 26.11 15.64 -10.50
CA LEU A 347 27.33 15.81 -9.72
C LEU A 347 27.61 14.56 -8.88
N TYR A 348 26.58 14.02 -8.23
CA TYR A 348 26.66 12.77 -7.49
C TYR A 348 27.18 11.63 -8.37
N VAL A 349 26.60 11.46 -9.56
CA VAL A 349 27.02 10.44 -10.53
C VAL A 349 28.47 10.65 -10.99
N ILE A 350 28.85 11.89 -11.32
CA ILE A 350 30.21 12.23 -11.77
C ILE A 350 31.25 11.88 -10.70
N TYR A 351 31.00 12.21 -9.43
CA TYR A 351 31.94 11.90 -8.36
C TYR A 351 32.11 10.40 -8.16
N CYS A 352 31.00 9.64 -8.16
CA CYS A 352 31.08 8.19 -8.04
C CYS A 352 31.80 7.55 -9.23
N LEU A 353 31.59 8.06 -10.45
CA LEU A 353 32.33 7.62 -11.64
C LEU A 353 33.83 7.91 -11.51
N LYS A 354 34.22 9.13 -11.11
CA LYS A 354 35.63 9.49 -10.90
C LYS A 354 36.29 8.61 -9.86
N TYR A 355 35.59 8.38 -8.75
CA TYR A 355 36.05 7.49 -7.69
C TYR A 355 36.22 6.05 -8.22
N LEU A 356 35.29 5.55 -9.03
CA LEU A 356 35.40 4.23 -9.66
C LEU A 356 36.62 4.15 -10.58
N MET A 357 36.91 5.20 -11.35
CA MET A 357 38.05 5.24 -12.27
C MET A 357 39.41 5.31 -11.57
N ASP A 358 39.45 5.79 -10.32
CA ASP A 358 40.68 5.83 -9.50
C ASP A 358 41.11 4.44 -9.01
N ARG A 359 40.19 3.48 -8.97
CA ARG A 359 40.48 2.13 -8.49
C ARG A 359 41.53 1.41 -9.34
N SER A 360 42.37 0.62 -8.68
CA SER A 360 43.47 -0.11 -9.31
C SER A 360 43.01 -1.05 -10.42
N GLU A 361 41.83 -1.67 -10.27
CA GLU A 361 41.28 -2.59 -11.29
C GLU A 361 40.84 -1.84 -12.55
N CYS A 362 40.56 -0.54 -12.47
CA CYS A 362 40.21 0.27 -13.64
C CYS A 362 41.47 0.73 -14.41
N GLN A 363 42.66 0.65 -13.80
CA GLN A 363 43.90 1.15 -14.40
C GLN A 363 44.31 0.35 -15.63
N GLU A 364 43.98 -0.95 -15.69
CA GLU A 364 44.33 -1.84 -16.80
C GLU A 364 43.55 -1.57 -18.11
N PHE A 365 42.42 -0.86 -18.05
CA PHE A 365 41.58 -0.63 -19.24
C PHE A 365 41.96 0.66 -19.97
N GLU A 366 42.28 0.56 -21.26
CA GLU A 366 42.54 1.72 -22.12
C GLU A 366 41.26 2.27 -22.77
N GLU A 367 40.34 1.41 -23.21
CA GLU A 367 39.08 1.83 -23.84
C GLU A 367 37.89 1.65 -22.89
N ILE A 368 37.23 2.75 -22.56
CA ILE A 368 36.13 2.77 -21.59
C ILE A 368 34.84 3.21 -22.29
N ASN A 369 33.93 2.26 -22.46
CA ASN A 369 32.60 2.51 -23.01
C ASN A 369 31.59 2.62 -21.87
N LEU A 370 31.19 3.84 -21.56
CA LEU A 370 30.17 4.15 -20.57
C LEU A 370 28.80 3.98 -21.23
N TRP A 371 27.95 3.13 -20.65
CA TRP A 371 26.57 2.92 -21.06
C TRP A 371 25.64 3.27 -19.92
N SER A 372 24.63 4.08 -20.19
CA SER A 372 23.58 4.39 -19.22
C SER A 372 22.22 4.43 -19.88
N ASP A 373 21.19 4.37 -19.05
CA ASP A 373 19.86 4.77 -19.49
C ASP A 373 19.84 6.26 -19.87
N SER A 374 18.73 6.69 -20.47
CA SER A 374 18.52 8.09 -20.83
C SER A 374 18.00 8.93 -19.63
N GLY A 375 18.19 8.48 -18.40
CA GLY A 375 17.80 9.16 -17.16
C GLY A 375 18.42 10.55 -17.03
N GLN A 376 17.73 11.48 -16.38
CA GLN A 376 18.12 12.91 -16.41
C GLN A 376 19.49 13.18 -15.75
N HIS A 377 19.91 12.37 -14.78
CA HIS A 377 21.20 12.48 -14.11
C HIS A 377 22.38 11.94 -14.94
N PHE A 378 22.12 11.05 -15.91
CA PHE A 378 23.13 10.59 -16.88
C PHE A 378 23.07 11.38 -18.19
N LYS A 379 21.89 11.53 -18.80
CA LYS A 379 21.69 12.19 -20.09
C LYS A 379 21.57 13.70 -19.93
N ASN A 380 22.69 14.34 -19.60
CA ASN A 380 22.83 15.79 -19.52
C ASN A 380 24.23 16.27 -19.93
N THR A 381 24.37 17.59 -20.11
CA THR A 381 25.61 18.21 -20.59
C THR A 381 26.69 18.37 -19.52
N ASP A 382 26.38 18.12 -18.25
CA ASP A 382 27.34 18.10 -17.15
C ASP A 382 28.09 16.75 -17.17
N TYR A 383 27.33 15.65 -17.22
CA TYR A 383 27.88 14.29 -17.29
C TYR A 383 28.66 14.07 -18.59
N MET A 384 28.14 14.56 -19.71
CA MET A 384 28.87 14.51 -20.98
C MET A 384 30.18 15.30 -20.94
N TYR A 385 30.19 16.49 -20.33
CA TYR A 385 31.44 17.23 -20.11
C TYR A 385 32.42 16.40 -19.28
N SER A 386 31.96 15.81 -18.18
CA SER A 386 32.84 15.00 -17.33
C SER A 386 33.39 13.78 -18.06
N ALA A 387 32.55 13.04 -18.78
CA ALA A 387 32.92 11.80 -19.44
C ALA A 387 33.80 12.02 -20.68
N CYS A 388 33.50 13.04 -21.48
CA CYS A 388 34.16 13.23 -22.77
C CYS A 388 35.27 14.28 -22.74
N LEU A 389 35.33 15.17 -21.75
CA LEU A 389 36.30 16.27 -21.74
C LEU A 389 37.16 16.28 -20.48
N ASP A 390 36.56 16.10 -19.30
CA ASP A 390 37.27 16.16 -18.02
C ASP A 390 38.06 14.88 -17.74
N LEU A 391 37.41 13.71 -17.77
CA LEU A 391 38.06 12.42 -17.53
C LEU A 391 39.23 12.13 -18.50
N PRO A 392 39.13 12.39 -19.81
CA PRO A 392 40.28 12.25 -20.71
C PRO A 392 41.47 13.16 -20.38
N GLN A 393 41.23 14.32 -19.76
CA GLN A 393 42.32 15.19 -19.30
C GLN A 393 42.98 14.65 -18.03
N ILE A 394 42.18 14.10 -17.12
CA ILE A 394 42.66 13.50 -15.86
C ILE A 394 43.38 12.17 -16.15
N LEU A 395 42.88 11.39 -17.11
CA LEU A 395 43.32 10.05 -17.45
C LEU A 395 43.68 9.96 -18.95
N PRO A 396 44.78 10.58 -19.40
CA PRO A 396 45.12 10.72 -20.82
C PRO A 396 45.45 9.40 -21.52
N SER A 397 45.79 8.34 -20.76
CA SER A 397 46.00 7.00 -21.31
C SER A 397 44.69 6.28 -21.66
N LYS A 398 43.54 6.84 -21.28
CA LYS A 398 42.23 6.21 -21.42
C LYS A 398 41.36 6.96 -22.42
N LYS A 399 40.69 6.19 -23.28
CA LYS A 399 39.73 6.68 -24.28
C LYS A 399 38.31 6.43 -23.77
N PHE A 400 37.56 7.51 -23.60
CA PHE A 400 36.19 7.44 -23.09
C PHE A 400 35.17 7.61 -24.20
N LYS A 401 34.15 6.75 -24.19
CA LYS A 401 32.98 6.83 -25.07
C LYS A 401 31.72 6.75 -24.23
N LEU A 402 30.88 7.77 -24.33
CA LEU A 402 29.61 7.86 -23.61
C LEU A 402 28.47 7.45 -24.53
N ASN A 403 27.67 6.47 -24.11
CA ASN A 403 26.61 5.87 -24.90
C ASN A 403 25.31 5.78 -24.09
N TYR A 404 24.18 5.96 -24.78
CA TYR A 404 22.85 5.87 -24.18
C TYR A 404 22.02 4.79 -24.84
N PHE A 405 21.26 4.04 -24.05
CA PHE A 405 20.27 3.11 -24.58
C PHE A 405 19.07 3.84 -25.20
N MET A 406 18.46 3.22 -26.22
CA MET A 406 17.19 3.67 -26.79
C MET A 406 16.01 3.33 -25.86
N GLU A 407 14.89 4.03 -26.04
CA GLU A 407 13.61 3.67 -25.40
C GLU A 407 13.22 2.25 -25.87
N ASN A 408 12.92 1.35 -24.92
CA ASN A 408 12.67 -0.10 -25.10
C ASN A 408 13.90 -1.04 -25.16
N HIS A 409 15.04 -0.67 -24.58
CA HIS A 409 16.08 -1.66 -24.29
C HIS A 409 15.60 -2.64 -23.20
N GLY A 410 16.00 -3.92 -23.30
CA GLY A 410 15.72 -4.91 -22.26
C GLY A 410 16.45 -4.59 -20.94
N LYS A 411 16.19 -5.38 -19.89
CA LYS A 411 16.83 -5.20 -18.57
C LYS A 411 18.36 -5.21 -18.72
N SER A 412 19.02 -4.16 -18.24
CA SER A 412 20.48 -4.07 -18.17
C SER A 412 21.05 -4.96 -17.06
N ASP A 413 22.38 -5.19 -17.06
CA ASP A 413 23.05 -5.89 -15.95
C ASP A 413 22.80 -5.20 -14.60
N VAL A 414 22.69 -3.87 -14.62
CA VAL A 414 22.42 -3.05 -13.42
C VAL A 414 20.98 -3.25 -12.94
N ASP A 415 19.99 -3.26 -13.84
CA ASP A 415 18.59 -3.52 -13.51
C ASP A 415 18.39 -4.90 -12.88
N GLY A 416 19.03 -5.92 -13.47
CA GLY A 416 19.01 -7.27 -12.92
C GLY A 416 19.66 -7.35 -11.53
N HIS A 417 20.66 -6.52 -11.26
CA HIS A 417 21.30 -6.49 -9.94
C HIS A 417 20.47 -5.77 -8.89
N PHE A 418 19.72 -4.71 -9.23
CA PHE A 418 18.75 -4.12 -8.30
C PHE A 418 17.73 -5.15 -7.81
N GLU A 419 17.23 -6.02 -8.69
CA GLU A 419 16.34 -7.12 -8.31
C GLU A 419 16.98 -8.11 -7.32
N VAL A 420 18.30 -8.35 -7.44
CA VAL A 420 19.07 -9.15 -6.46
C VAL A 420 19.12 -8.45 -5.11
N LEU A 421 19.45 -7.15 -5.07
CA LEU A 421 19.52 -6.39 -3.83
C LEU A 421 18.16 -6.29 -3.14
N SER A 422 17.07 -6.07 -3.89
CA SER A 422 15.72 -6.05 -3.32
C SER A 422 15.38 -7.37 -2.63
N ARG A 423 15.79 -8.52 -3.19
CA ARG A 423 15.63 -9.83 -2.54
C ARG A 423 16.49 -9.95 -1.28
N TRP A 424 17.77 -9.58 -1.35
CA TRP A 424 18.67 -9.63 -0.19
C TRP A 424 18.16 -8.75 0.94
N PHE A 425 17.72 -7.54 0.63
CA PHE A 425 17.16 -6.59 1.57
C PHE A 425 15.94 -7.19 2.29
N LYS A 426 14.96 -7.71 1.53
CA LYS A 426 13.77 -8.39 2.08
C LYS A 426 14.11 -9.59 2.98
N GLU A 427 15.22 -10.28 2.72
CA GLU A 427 15.70 -11.38 3.58
C GLU A 427 16.39 -10.88 4.86
N ILE A 428 17.18 -9.81 4.76
CA ILE A 428 17.87 -9.21 5.90
C ILE A 428 16.84 -8.63 6.88
N GLU A 429 15.85 -7.90 6.38
CA GLU A 429 14.84 -7.23 7.21
C GLU A 429 13.96 -8.20 8.02
N LYS A 430 13.84 -9.46 7.61
CA LYS A 430 13.14 -10.49 8.41
C LYS A 430 13.81 -10.79 9.74
N ASN A 431 15.12 -10.53 9.84
CA ASN A 431 15.95 -10.97 10.96
C ASN A 431 16.71 -9.82 11.64
N MET A 432 16.69 -8.61 11.05
CA MET A 432 17.48 -7.49 11.52
C MET A 432 16.75 -6.17 11.24
N TYR A 433 16.65 -5.32 12.26
CA TYR A 433 16.19 -3.94 12.09
C TYR A 433 17.36 -3.08 11.63
N LEU A 434 17.27 -2.51 10.42
CA LEU A 434 18.31 -1.69 9.82
C LEU A 434 18.04 -0.21 10.09
N SER A 435 18.76 0.36 11.05
CA SER A 435 18.55 1.76 11.46
C SER A 435 19.54 2.73 10.81
N LEU A 436 20.74 2.25 10.48
CA LEU A 436 21.83 3.05 9.90
C LEU A 436 22.28 2.49 8.54
N ILE A 437 22.82 3.36 7.68
CA ILE A 437 23.33 2.98 6.36
C ILE A 437 24.50 1.97 6.46
N GLU A 438 25.29 2.04 7.53
CA GLU A 438 26.39 1.13 7.83
C GLU A 438 25.90 -0.30 8.08
N ASP A 439 24.77 -0.46 8.78
CA ASP A 439 24.16 -1.76 9.05
C ASP A 439 23.74 -2.42 7.73
N LEU A 440 23.11 -1.64 6.86
CA LEU A 440 22.67 -2.09 5.53
C LEU A 440 23.86 -2.52 4.66
N VAL A 441 24.90 -1.69 4.59
CA VAL A 441 26.11 -1.98 3.81
C VAL A 441 26.83 -3.22 4.34
N SER A 442 26.94 -3.35 5.67
CA SER A 442 27.53 -4.52 6.33
C SER A 442 26.76 -5.80 5.99
N ALA A 443 25.43 -5.75 6.10
CA ALA A 443 24.57 -6.89 5.77
C ALA A 443 24.66 -7.30 4.29
N PHE A 444 24.73 -6.32 3.38
CA PHE A 444 24.93 -6.59 1.95
C PHE A 444 26.30 -7.19 1.64
N ARG A 445 27.38 -6.72 2.28
CA ARG A 445 28.71 -7.34 2.14
C ARG A 445 28.70 -8.81 2.58
N LYS A 446 28.09 -9.11 3.72
CA LYS A 446 27.96 -10.48 4.22
C LYS A 446 27.16 -11.38 3.26
N LYS A 447 26.09 -10.84 2.67
CA LYS A 447 25.31 -11.55 1.64
C LYS A 447 26.13 -11.80 0.38
N ALA A 448 26.89 -10.80 -0.08
CA ALA A 448 27.77 -10.94 -1.23
C ALA A 448 28.82 -12.03 -1.04
N GLU A 449 29.54 -12.04 0.08
CA GLU A 449 30.53 -13.09 0.41
C GLU A 449 29.89 -14.49 0.35
N THR A 450 28.68 -14.64 0.89
CA THR A 450 27.96 -15.91 0.85
C THR A 450 27.57 -16.30 -0.58
N TYR A 451 27.14 -15.32 -1.39
CA TYR A 451 26.65 -15.56 -2.74
C TYR A 451 27.78 -15.85 -3.74
N GLU A 452 28.93 -15.20 -3.57
CA GLU A 452 30.15 -15.44 -4.34
C GLU A 452 30.71 -16.83 -4.08
N ASN A 453 30.60 -17.35 -2.84
CA ASN A 453 31.10 -18.68 -2.48
C ASN A 453 30.20 -19.85 -2.93
N ILE A 454 28.90 -19.62 -3.16
CA ILE A 454 27.93 -20.67 -3.50
C ILE A 454 27.84 -20.93 -5.01
N SER A 455 28.37 -20.02 -5.84
CA SER A 455 28.14 -20.06 -7.29
C SER A 455 29.44 -19.97 -8.10
N ASP A 456 29.47 -20.74 -9.19
CA ASP A 456 30.49 -20.69 -10.27
C ASP A 456 30.39 -19.38 -11.09
N ASN A 457 30.04 -18.27 -10.41
CA ASN A 457 29.67 -17.01 -11.03
C ASN A 457 30.89 -16.08 -11.07
N ASN A 458 31.21 -15.60 -12.28
CA ASN A 458 32.16 -14.50 -12.49
C ASN A 458 31.60 -13.13 -12.04
N ARG A 459 30.90 -13.07 -10.90
CA ARG A 459 30.25 -11.86 -10.36
C ARG A 459 30.92 -11.45 -9.07
N VAL A 460 31.29 -10.18 -8.96
CA VAL A 460 31.87 -9.58 -7.74
C VAL A 460 31.03 -8.39 -7.32
N TYR A 461 30.73 -8.26 -6.04
CA TYR A 461 29.90 -7.18 -5.50
C TYR A 461 30.69 -6.27 -4.54
N ASN A 462 30.70 -4.97 -4.81
CA ASN A 462 31.40 -3.97 -4.01
C ASN A 462 30.39 -2.95 -3.47
N PHE A 463 30.45 -2.67 -2.17
CA PHE A 463 29.56 -1.71 -1.50
C PHE A 463 30.35 -0.62 -0.80
N GLN A 464 29.96 0.63 -1.04
CA GLN A 464 30.58 1.82 -0.47
C GLN A 464 29.54 2.83 -0.02
N ILE A 465 29.88 3.60 1.00
CA ILE A 465 29.05 4.70 1.50
C ILE A 465 29.59 6.00 0.91
N TYR A 466 28.74 6.72 0.17
CA TYR A 466 29.01 8.09 -0.23
C TYR A 466 28.57 9.03 0.90
N ARG A 467 29.55 9.59 1.63
CA ARG A 467 29.31 10.48 2.77
C ARG A 467 28.99 11.92 2.31
N LYS A 468 28.30 12.64 3.19
CA LYS A 468 27.54 13.91 3.03
C LYS A 468 28.31 15.15 2.51
N ASP A 469 29.56 15.06 2.09
CA ASP A 469 30.48 16.21 2.21
C ASP A 469 31.11 16.73 0.91
N ALA A 470 30.56 16.39 -0.26
CA ALA A 470 31.06 16.98 -1.50
C ALA A 470 30.68 18.46 -1.60
N ILE A 471 31.64 19.35 -1.31
CA ILE A 471 31.49 20.79 -1.46
C ILE A 471 31.10 21.10 -2.91
N ARG A 472 29.92 21.70 -3.08
CA ARG A 472 29.43 22.16 -4.39
C ARG A 472 30.18 23.43 -4.79
N GLY A 473 31.18 23.27 -5.66
CA GLY A 473 31.93 24.38 -6.22
C GLY A 473 31.31 24.89 -7.53
N LEU A 474 31.99 24.61 -8.63
CA LEU A 474 31.59 25.04 -9.96
C LEU A 474 30.83 23.93 -10.69
N ARG A 475 29.72 24.29 -11.32
CA ARG A 475 29.02 23.47 -12.30
C ARG A 475 29.49 23.81 -13.71
N ILE A 476 30.18 22.86 -14.34
CA ILE A 476 30.73 23.00 -15.69
C ILE A 476 29.91 22.16 -16.67
N ARG A 477 29.59 22.72 -17.84
CA ARG A 477 28.73 22.09 -18.85
C ARG A 477 29.24 22.30 -20.25
N ALA A 478 29.15 21.28 -21.09
CA ALA A 478 29.39 21.38 -22.53
C ALA A 478 28.05 21.59 -23.26
N LYS A 479 27.68 22.85 -23.53
CA LYS A 479 26.43 23.17 -24.25
C LYS A 479 26.61 22.88 -25.74
N VAL A 480 26.03 21.77 -26.21
CA VAL A 480 25.97 21.40 -27.63
C VAL A 480 25.07 22.35 -28.40
N SER A 481 25.58 22.94 -29.49
CA SER A 481 24.88 23.96 -30.28
C SER A 481 23.63 23.43 -31.00
N SER A 482 23.70 22.20 -31.50
CA SER A 482 22.63 21.49 -32.22
C SER A 482 21.62 20.78 -31.30
N GLY A 483 21.74 20.96 -29.98
CA GLY A 483 20.89 20.31 -29.00
C GLY A 483 21.40 18.92 -28.59
N PHE A 484 21.85 18.80 -27.34
CA PHE A 484 22.44 17.58 -26.79
C PHE A 484 21.54 16.33 -26.89
N ARG A 485 20.22 16.49 -26.74
CA ARG A 485 19.26 15.36 -26.74
C ARG A 485 19.11 14.66 -28.10
N ASN A 486 19.64 15.24 -29.16
CA ASN A 486 19.54 14.70 -30.53
C ASN A 486 20.56 13.60 -30.84
N TYR A 487 21.34 13.16 -29.86
CA TYR A 487 22.46 12.24 -30.03
C TYR A 487 22.40 11.10 -29.00
N LEU A 488 22.93 9.94 -29.40
CA LEU A 488 22.99 8.72 -28.59
C LEU A 488 24.38 8.40 -28.06
N SER A 489 25.43 8.94 -28.66
CA SER A 489 26.79 8.65 -28.23
C SER A 489 27.72 9.84 -28.48
N PHE A 490 28.74 9.96 -27.63
CA PHE A 490 29.74 11.03 -27.63
C PHE A 490 31.11 10.50 -27.28
N TYR A 491 32.17 11.04 -27.88
CA TYR A 491 33.55 10.88 -27.43
C TYR A 491 34.41 12.07 -27.89
N LEU A 492 35.58 12.25 -27.29
CA LEU A 492 36.57 13.22 -27.75
C LEU A 492 37.55 12.54 -28.71
N GLY A 493 37.53 12.98 -29.98
CA GLY A 493 38.50 12.56 -30.98
C GLY A 493 39.43 13.69 -31.38
N ASP A 494 40.36 13.41 -32.29
CA ASP A 494 41.41 14.36 -32.72
C ASP A 494 40.84 15.66 -33.31
N GLY A 495 39.65 15.62 -33.91
CA GLY A 495 38.98 16.78 -34.47
C GLY A 495 38.11 17.57 -33.49
N GLY A 496 37.88 17.08 -32.27
CA GLY A 496 36.96 17.67 -31.29
C GLY A 496 35.92 16.69 -30.77
N LEU A 497 34.78 17.22 -30.29
CA LEU A 497 33.71 16.40 -29.72
C LEU A 497 32.93 15.70 -30.85
N MET A 498 33.05 14.39 -30.92
CA MET A 498 32.40 13.54 -31.90
C MET A 498 31.07 13.03 -31.33
N ALA A 499 29.99 13.07 -32.11
CA ALA A 499 28.67 12.60 -31.69
C ALA A 499 27.95 11.78 -32.76
N CYS A 500 27.19 10.76 -32.32
CA CYS A 500 26.34 9.92 -33.16
C CYS A 500 24.86 10.34 -33.01
N PRO A 501 24.18 10.79 -34.08
CA PRO A 501 22.80 11.24 -34.03
C PRO A 501 21.82 10.11 -33.69
N LEU A 502 20.74 10.45 -32.97
CA LEU A 502 19.65 9.52 -32.67
C LEU A 502 18.96 8.98 -33.94
N SER A 503 18.89 9.79 -34.99
CA SER A 503 18.24 9.43 -36.26
C SER A 503 19.01 8.41 -37.10
N LEU A 504 20.30 8.22 -36.83
CA LEU A 504 21.21 7.38 -37.61
C LEU A 504 22.17 6.66 -36.66
N PRO A 505 21.73 5.60 -35.97
CA PRO A 505 22.56 4.81 -35.06
C PRO A 505 23.52 3.92 -35.87
N ASP A 506 24.50 4.56 -36.52
CA ASP A 506 25.54 3.93 -37.32
C ASP A 506 26.91 4.35 -36.77
N PRO A 507 27.71 3.42 -36.24
CA PRO A 507 29.02 3.72 -35.66
C PRO A 507 30.01 4.35 -36.63
N SER A 508 29.79 4.24 -37.94
CA SER A 508 30.60 4.91 -38.98
C SER A 508 30.23 6.38 -39.19
N LYS A 509 29.12 6.85 -38.61
CA LYS A 509 28.55 8.19 -38.83
C LYS A 509 28.67 9.08 -37.59
N TYR A 510 29.86 9.17 -37.01
CA TYR A 510 30.14 10.20 -36.01
C TYR A 510 30.46 11.52 -36.70
N PHE A 511 29.88 12.59 -36.19
CA PHE A 511 30.11 13.95 -36.68
C PHE A 511 30.78 14.78 -35.59
N ASN A 512 31.71 15.62 -35.99
CA ASN A 512 32.24 16.65 -35.13
C ASN A 512 31.15 17.68 -34.85
N ILE A 513 30.91 17.98 -33.58
CA ILE A 513 29.86 18.91 -33.14
C ILE A 513 30.43 20.10 -32.37
N GLY A 514 29.91 21.28 -32.69
CA GLY A 514 30.23 22.51 -31.96
C GLY A 514 29.57 22.54 -30.57
N PHE A 515 30.35 22.86 -29.56
CA PHE A 515 29.87 23.08 -28.19
C PHE A 515 30.51 24.32 -27.57
N ARG A 516 29.91 24.82 -26.49
CA ARG A 516 30.49 25.90 -25.67
C ARG A 516 30.53 25.47 -24.21
N ILE A 517 31.68 25.66 -23.56
CA ILE A 517 31.80 25.45 -22.12
C ILE A 517 31.09 26.56 -21.37
N LYS A 518 30.27 26.19 -20.40
CA LYS A 518 29.65 27.11 -19.44
C LYS A 518 30.03 26.72 -18.03
N VAL A 519 30.64 27.66 -17.32
CA VAL A 519 30.98 27.54 -15.91
C VAL A 519 30.06 28.46 -15.13
N LYS A 520 29.45 27.94 -14.06
CA LYS A 520 28.64 28.72 -13.12
C LYS A 520 28.81 28.16 -11.70
N PRO A 521 28.59 28.93 -10.64
CA PRO A 521 28.42 28.38 -9.29
C PRO A 521 27.32 27.31 -9.28
N ASP A 522 27.56 26.19 -8.61
CA ASP A 522 26.53 25.15 -8.46
C ASP A 522 25.57 25.48 -7.32
N ILE A 523 24.46 26.14 -7.66
CA ILE A 523 23.42 26.55 -6.71
C ILE A 523 22.41 25.43 -6.37
N ARG A 524 22.61 24.21 -6.89
CA ARG A 524 21.73 23.08 -6.56
C ARG A 524 21.87 22.72 -5.08
N THR A 525 20.76 22.37 -4.44
CA THR A 525 20.74 21.92 -3.06
C THR A 525 20.75 20.39 -3.00
N ASN A 526 21.56 19.84 -2.08
CA ASN A 526 21.45 18.44 -1.75
C ASN A 526 20.15 18.21 -0.96
N LYS A 527 19.29 17.35 -1.46
CA LYS A 527 18.23 16.70 -0.70
C LYS A 527 18.86 15.55 0.10
N TYR A 528 18.58 15.54 1.39
CA TYR A 528 18.93 14.46 2.30
C TYR A 528 17.64 13.87 2.88
N ALA A 529 17.74 12.64 3.40
CA ALA A 529 16.71 12.15 4.30
C ALA A 529 16.55 13.12 5.50
N PRO A 530 15.32 13.42 5.96
CA PRO A 530 15.09 14.34 7.07
C PRO A 530 15.74 13.85 8.38
N ASP A 531 16.38 14.76 9.12
CA ASP A 531 16.92 14.48 10.46
C ASP A 531 15.78 14.23 11.46
N ARG A 532 15.87 13.14 12.22
CA ARG A 532 14.78 12.59 13.05
C ARG A 532 14.71 13.12 14.49
N SER A 533 15.34 14.26 14.79
CA SER A 533 15.22 14.85 16.12
C SER A 533 13.80 15.42 16.31
N ASN A 534 12.96 14.69 17.05
CA ASN A 534 11.65 15.06 17.61
C ASN A 534 10.64 15.80 16.69
N PRO A 535 9.56 15.14 16.23
CA PRO A 535 8.37 15.85 15.77
C PRO A 535 7.53 16.28 16.99
N LEU A 536 8.07 17.19 17.79
CA LEU A 536 7.29 18.11 18.60
C LEU A 536 7.65 19.49 18.04
N GLU A 537 7.09 19.84 16.88
CA GLU A 537 6.70 21.20 16.52
C GLU A 537 6.32 21.33 15.03
N SER A 538 5.22 22.06 14.85
CA SER A 538 4.69 22.69 13.64
C SER A 538 3.93 21.82 12.63
N ASP A 539 2.72 22.29 12.32
CA ASP A 539 1.89 21.95 11.17
C ASP A 539 2.73 21.94 9.88
N THR A 540 3.28 20.79 9.53
CA THR A 540 3.91 20.62 8.23
C THR A 540 2.83 20.34 7.20
N ASP A 541 2.45 21.37 6.45
CA ASP A 541 1.62 21.26 5.25
C ASP A 541 2.05 20.06 4.39
N ILE A 542 1.19 19.05 4.30
CA ILE A 542 1.38 17.81 3.53
C ILE A 542 1.61 18.10 2.03
N MET A 543 1.21 19.28 1.55
CA MET A 543 1.39 19.72 0.17
C MET A 543 2.27 20.95 0.03
N GLY A 544 3.31 20.83 -0.81
CA GLY A 544 4.10 21.97 -1.27
C GLY A 544 3.24 23.06 -1.90
N SER A 545 3.69 24.31 -1.81
CA SER A 545 2.96 25.50 -2.27
C SER A 545 2.53 25.42 -3.75
N THR A 546 3.35 24.82 -4.61
CA THR A 546 3.02 24.60 -6.03
C THR A 546 1.85 23.62 -6.20
N SER A 547 1.86 22.50 -5.46
CA SER A 547 0.78 21.50 -5.50
C SER A 547 -0.54 22.08 -4.99
N ARG A 548 -0.50 22.87 -3.91
CA ARG A 548 -1.66 23.63 -3.41
C ARG A 548 -2.19 24.59 -4.45
N ASN A 549 -1.31 25.33 -5.14
CA ASN A 549 -1.74 26.25 -6.18
C ASN A 549 -2.36 25.54 -7.38
N THR A 550 -1.79 24.43 -7.85
CA THR A 550 -2.36 23.61 -8.92
C THR A 550 -3.71 23.01 -8.52
N GLN A 551 -3.83 22.51 -7.30
CA GLN A 551 -5.09 21.96 -6.80
C GLN A 551 -6.15 23.07 -6.66
N ARG A 552 -5.79 24.23 -6.13
CA ARG A 552 -6.66 25.40 -6.05
C ARG A 552 -7.18 25.81 -7.43
N ILE A 553 -6.29 25.93 -8.43
CA ILE A 553 -6.67 26.24 -9.81
C ILE A 553 -7.64 25.18 -10.37
N ARG A 554 -7.38 23.89 -10.14
CA ARG A 554 -8.26 22.81 -10.59
C ARG A 554 -9.63 22.84 -9.91
N VAL A 555 -9.68 23.16 -8.61
CA VAL A 555 -10.92 23.33 -7.85
C VAL A 555 -11.68 24.58 -8.33
N GLU A 556 -10.99 25.68 -8.63
CA GLU A 556 -11.57 26.89 -9.19
C GLU A 556 -12.16 26.63 -10.60
N MET A 557 -11.48 25.85 -11.44
CA MET A 557 -11.99 25.40 -12.75
C MET A 557 -13.28 24.58 -12.61
N LEU A 558 -13.34 23.65 -11.64
CA LEU A 558 -14.53 22.83 -11.38
C LEU A 558 -15.72 23.64 -10.85
N ARG A 559 -15.46 24.80 -10.23
CA ARG A 559 -16.50 25.71 -9.71
C ARG A 559 -17.09 26.64 -10.78
N GLY A 560 -16.68 26.52 -12.04
CA GLY A 560 -17.18 27.35 -13.15
C GLY A 560 -16.74 28.82 -13.08
N ILE A 561 -15.77 29.15 -12.22
CA ILE A 561 -15.19 30.48 -12.16
C ILE A 561 -14.16 30.54 -13.28
N GLY A 562 -14.48 31.28 -14.34
CA GLY A 562 -13.55 31.53 -15.45
C GLY A 562 -12.29 32.21 -14.93
N VAL A 563 -11.20 31.46 -14.80
CA VAL A 563 -9.90 32.04 -14.47
C VAL A 563 -9.36 32.71 -15.73
N SER A 564 -9.38 34.04 -15.74
CA SER A 564 -8.59 34.83 -16.69
C SER A 564 -7.11 34.51 -16.45
N LEU A 565 -6.49 33.81 -17.39
CA LEU A 565 -5.05 33.64 -17.43
C LEU A 565 -4.43 34.92 -17.99
N SER A 566 -4.01 35.84 -17.13
CA SER A 566 -2.94 36.76 -17.51
C SER A 566 -1.61 36.00 -17.42
N ILE A 567 -1.02 35.75 -18.59
CA ILE A 567 0.30 35.16 -18.81
C ILE A 567 1.39 36.03 -18.21
#